data_AF-A0A972Y8I4-F1
#
_entry.id   AF-A0A972Y8I4-F1
#
_cell.length_a   1.000
_cell.length_b   1.000
_cell.length_c   1.000
_cell.angle_alpha   90.00
_cell.angle_beta   90.00
_cell.angle_gamma   90.00
#
_symmetry.space_group_name_H-M   'P 1'
#
loop_
_entity.id
_entity.type
_entity.pdbx_description
1 polymer ?
#
loop_
_entity_poly.entity_id
_entity_poly.type
_entity_poly.pdbx_seq_one_letter_code
_entity_poly.pdbx_strand_id
1 'polypeptide(L)'
;MPHETLSALAKSIRGAELSKLAANATDSKLMAAGWTVDLSRHYLSEEVQNTLLSYANDIDLGDAIARLFSADIVNPSENRPALHWALRLPPESDLTRSEHDTTVNALKKARALATSQKFSAIVHIGIGGSDFGPRLYADAFADEQLANLELRFCANVDPLDLDLALRGLSPENTLIIGISKSFGTEETLYNLGRARTWLENALAAERAADHLLLVTANPERATKWLGGIEAQTLGMPISVGGRYSIWSAASVAVMTSFGPDTFERFLAGAAEMDVHVKTAPIAQNMAARLALLDFWNTSFLGFGSRAVLAYSRRLRMLPTYLQQLEMESNGKSVGPAGAEAPLPTAPLLWGGEGSVGQHSYHQWLHQGTHVVPTEFILAPGSQSDPEGVEALTAHALAQAEVLANGRSFDEVKAEEPELSDEIARQKVHPGGRPSTFMSTQTLTPERLGALIALYEHRTYLAGILWQINSFDQWGVERGKTMATRLKPALRSEQNATDAATQRLISQL
;
A
#
# COMPACT_ATOMS: atom_id res chain seq x y z
N MET A 1 25.59 -14.52 -15.64
CA MET A 1 26.24 -15.40 -14.66
C MET A 1 25.42 -15.49 -13.35
N PRO A 2 25.04 -14.40 -12.64
CA PRO A 2 24.32 -14.53 -11.35
C PRO A 2 22.91 -15.14 -11.46
N HIS A 3 22.13 -14.78 -12.49
CA HIS A 3 20.78 -15.34 -12.71
C HIS A 3 20.78 -16.83 -13.04
N GLU A 4 21.85 -17.34 -13.68
CA GLU A 4 22.00 -18.78 -13.97
C GLU A 4 22.21 -19.56 -12.67
N THR A 5 23.06 -19.06 -11.77
CA THR A 5 23.27 -19.64 -10.44
C THR A 5 21.98 -19.66 -9.63
N LEU A 6 21.25 -18.53 -9.56
CA LEU A 6 19.96 -18.46 -8.87
C LEU A 6 18.92 -19.40 -9.49
N SER A 7 18.91 -19.55 -10.83
CA SER A 7 18.02 -20.49 -11.53
C SER A 7 18.35 -21.95 -11.23
N ALA A 8 19.63 -22.30 -11.11
CA ALA A 8 20.07 -23.64 -10.75
C ALA A 8 19.69 -23.96 -9.30
N LEU A 9 19.91 -23.02 -8.37
CA LEU A 9 19.48 -23.14 -6.97
C LEU A 9 17.96 -23.29 -6.87
N ALA A 10 17.19 -22.53 -7.65
CA ALA A 10 15.73 -22.61 -7.65
C ALA A 10 15.23 -23.99 -8.07
N LYS A 11 15.87 -24.63 -9.06
CA LYS A 11 15.54 -26.00 -9.47
C LYS A 11 15.85 -27.01 -8.37
N SER A 12 16.97 -26.84 -7.68
CA SER A 12 17.40 -27.74 -6.60
C SER A 12 16.48 -27.64 -5.38
N ILE A 13 16.22 -26.42 -4.90
CA ILE A 13 15.54 -26.19 -3.63
C ILE A 13 14.03 -26.45 -3.69
N ARG A 14 13.40 -26.42 -4.87
CA ARG A 14 11.99 -26.82 -5.04
C ARG A 14 11.73 -28.29 -4.66
N GLY A 15 12.75 -29.14 -4.69
CA GLY A 15 12.65 -30.53 -4.24
C GLY A 15 12.82 -30.71 -2.72
N ALA A 16 13.19 -29.65 -1.99
CA ALA A 16 13.39 -29.71 -0.55
C ALA A 16 12.05 -29.64 0.21
N GLU A 17 12.02 -30.29 1.37
CA GLU A 17 10.89 -30.21 2.30
C GLU A 17 10.97 -28.89 3.08
N LEU A 18 9.94 -28.05 2.95
CA LEU A 18 9.94 -26.71 3.55
C LEU A 18 10.02 -26.75 5.08
N SER A 19 9.40 -27.75 5.73
CA SER A 19 9.49 -27.98 7.18
C SER A 19 10.94 -28.17 7.65
N LYS A 20 11.75 -28.94 6.89
CA LYS A 20 13.18 -29.17 7.17
C LYS A 20 14.01 -27.92 6.91
N LEU A 21 13.70 -27.14 5.88
CA LEU A 21 14.37 -25.86 5.67
C LEU A 21 14.07 -24.90 6.83
N ALA A 22 12.81 -24.81 7.25
CA ALA A 22 12.40 -23.96 8.36
C ALA A 22 13.05 -24.35 9.68
N ALA A 23 13.15 -25.64 10.00
CA ALA A 23 13.81 -26.12 11.21
C ALA A 23 15.32 -25.83 11.24
N ASN A 24 15.96 -25.73 10.08
CA ASN A 24 17.40 -25.45 9.94
C ASN A 24 17.68 -23.99 9.57
N ALA A 25 16.67 -23.12 9.55
CA ALA A 25 16.83 -21.74 9.12
C ALA A 25 17.71 -20.96 10.11
N THR A 26 18.79 -20.38 9.58
CA THR A 26 19.66 -19.44 10.28
C THR A 26 19.40 -18.02 9.76
N ASP A 27 19.59 -17.02 10.62
CA ASP A 27 19.44 -15.59 10.29
C ASP A 27 18.10 -15.21 9.61
N SER A 28 17.03 -15.93 9.96
CA SER A 28 15.68 -15.72 9.41
C SER A 28 14.91 -14.60 10.11
N LYS A 29 15.36 -14.19 11.29
CA LYS A 29 14.68 -13.18 12.12
C LYS A 29 15.29 -11.79 11.93
N LEU A 30 14.44 -10.82 11.59
CA LEU A 30 14.80 -9.42 11.43
C LEU A 30 13.99 -8.58 12.41
N MET A 31 14.60 -7.54 12.98
CA MET A 31 13.94 -6.64 13.92
C MET A 31 14.27 -5.19 13.57
N ALA A 32 13.24 -4.35 13.43
CA ALA A 32 13.40 -2.94 13.11
C ALA A 32 12.11 -2.18 13.46
N ALA A 33 12.25 -0.98 14.02
CA ALA A 33 11.12 -0.11 14.35
C ALA A 33 9.96 -0.81 15.10
N GLY A 34 10.32 -1.68 16.04
CA GLY A 34 9.43 -2.52 16.86
C GLY A 34 8.62 -3.58 16.13
N TRP A 35 8.96 -3.88 14.89
CA TRP A 35 8.50 -5.04 14.17
C TRP A 35 9.51 -6.17 14.24
N THR A 36 9.00 -7.39 14.31
CA THR A 36 9.76 -8.64 14.10
C THR A 36 9.27 -9.29 12.82
N VAL A 37 10.18 -9.76 11.99
CA VAL A 37 9.90 -10.55 10.79
C VAL A 37 10.63 -11.87 10.88
N ASP A 38 9.95 -12.98 10.64
CA ASP A 38 10.52 -14.31 10.50
C ASP A 38 10.35 -14.84 9.08
N LEU A 39 11.47 -15.17 8.46
CA LEU A 39 11.59 -15.72 7.10
C LEU A 39 11.87 -17.22 7.07
N SER A 40 11.78 -17.92 8.22
CA SER A 40 12.15 -19.33 8.36
C SER A 40 11.34 -20.24 7.42
N ARG A 41 10.06 -19.95 7.22
CA ARG A 41 9.16 -20.73 6.35
C ARG A 41 9.24 -20.31 4.88
N HIS A 42 10.44 -20.11 4.36
CA HIS A 42 10.67 -19.89 2.91
C HIS A 42 11.66 -20.90 2.35
N TYR A 43 11.63 -21.05 1.03
CA TYR A 43 12.63 -21.81 0.28
C TYR A 43 13.96 -21.02 0.21
N LEU A 44 14.60 -20.85 1.37
CA LEU A 44 15.83 -20.11 1.58
C LEU A 44 16.84 -21.00 2.34
N SER A 45 17.73 -21.67 1.62
CA SER A 45 18.94 -22.27 2.23
C SER A 45 19.99 -21.19 2.49
N GLU A 46 21.00 -21.49 3.30
CA GLU A 46 22.15 -20.59 3.51
C GLU A 46 22.82 -20.22 2.17
N GLU A 47 22.98 -21.19 1.26
CA GLU A 47 23.53 -20.96 -0.08
C GLU A 47 22.68 -19.99 -0.92
N VAL A 48 21.34 -20.14 -0.88
CA VAL A 48 20.42 -19.22 -1.56
C VAL A 48 20.52 -17.82 -0.97
N GLN A 49 20.54 -17.70 0.35
CA GLN A 49 20.66 -16.41 1.04
C GLN A 49 21.97 -15.71 0.69
N ASN A 50 23.10 -16.42 0.75
CA ASN A 50 24.41 -15.88 0.40
C ASN A 50 24.47 -15.46 -1.07
N THR A 51 23.87 -16.23 -1.98
CA THR A 51 23.83 -15.89 -3.41
C THR A 51 22.96 -14.65 -3.66
N LEU A 52 21.80 -14.52 -2.99
CA LEU A 52 20.94 -13.34 -3.08
C LEU A 52 21.64 -12.09 -2.53
N LEU A 53 22.35 -12.20 -1.40
CA LEU A 53 23.14 -11.11 -0.84
C LEU A 53 24.33 -10.72 -1.73
N SER A 54 25.01 -11.71 -2.33
CA SER A 54 26.06 -11.45 -3.33
C SER A 54 25.48 -10.70 -4.53
N TYR A 55 24.32 -11.12 -5.04
CA TYR A 55 23.65 -10.43 -6.13
C TYR A 55 23.27 -8.99 -5.75
N ALA A 56 22.78 -8.76 -4.54
CA ALA A 56 22.49 -7.42 -4.04
C ALA A 56 23.73 -6.52 -4.02
N ASN A 57 24.90 -7.07 -3.69
CA ASN A 57 26.16 -6.35 -3.74
C ASN A 57 26.60 -6.09 -5.19
N ASP A 58 26.44 -7.08 -6.09
CA ASP A 58 26.83 -6.96 -7.51
C ASP A 58 26.06 -5.86 -8.24
N ILE A 59 24.79 -5.63 -7.89
CA ILE A 59 23.97 -4.55 -8.45
C ILE A 59 24.05 -3.24 -7.65
N ASP A 60 24.89 -3.19 -6.63
CA ASP A 60 25.05 -2.07 -5.69
C ASP A 60 23.73 -1.58 -5.09
N LEU A 61 23.00 -2.49 -4.43
CA LEU A 61 21.75 -2.14 -3.75
C LEU A 61 21.96 -1.11 -2.63
N GLY A 62 23.17 -1.04 -2.07
CA GLY A 62 23.57 -0.02 -1.11
C GLY A 62 23.61 1.39 -1.70
N ASP A 63 24.21 1.55 -2.89
CA ASP A 63 24.16 2.82 -3.63
C ASP A 63 22.72 3.22 -3.97
N ALA A 64 21.86 2.27 -4.35
CA ALA A 64 20.45 2.57 -4.62
C ALA A 64 19.73 3.17 -3.39
N ILE A 65 20.02 2.69 -2.17
CA ILE A 65 19.53 3.29 -0.92
C ILE A 65 20.11 4.70 -0.76
N ALA A 66 21.42 4.87 -0.93
CA ALA A 66 22.08 6.17 -0.80
C ALA A 66 21.51 7.22 -1.77
N ARG A 67 21.26 6.84 -3.02
CA ARG A 67 20.63 7.69 -4.05
C ARG A 67 19.24 8.14 -3.67
N LEU A 68 18.42 7.25 -3.08
CA LEU A 68 17.09 7.62 -2.60
C LEU A 68 17.16 8.70 -1.52
N PHE A 69 18.05 8.54 -0.54
CA PHE A 69 18.18 9.44 0.60
C PHE A 69 19.03 10.70 0.34
N SER A 70 19.73 10.79 -0.79
CA SER A 70 20.50 11.97 -1.20
C SER A 70 19.74 12.92 -2.12
N ALA A 71 18.45 12.64 -2.37
CA ALA A 71 17.61 13.37 -3.31
C ALA A 71 18.10 13.32 -4.76
N ASP A 72 18.81 12.25 -5.14
CA ASP A 72 19.17 11.99 -6.53
C ASP A 72 17.94 11.66 -7.38
N ILE A 73 18.13 11.75 -8.70
CA ILE A 73 17.10 11.32 -9.66
C ILE A 73 17.01 9.79 -9.62
N VAL A 74 15.97 9.31 -8.95
CA VAL A 74 15.56 7.89 -8.91
C VAL A 74 14.30 7.63 -9.74
N ASN A 75 13.64 8.69 -10.22
CA ASN A 75 12.57 8.65 -11.21
C ASN A 75 13.05 9.28 -12.53
N PRO A 76 13.84 8.54 -13.35
CA PRO A 76 14.47 9.09 -14.54
C PRO A 76 13.48 9.43 -15.67
N SER A 77 12.36 8.70 -15.80
CA SER A 77 11.40 8.96 -16.88
C SER A 77 10.66 10.30 -16.72
N GLU A 78 10.60 10.82 -15.50
CA GLU A 78 10.08 12.17 -15.21
C GLU A 78 11.16 13.16 -14.78
N ASN A 79 12.44 12.75 -14.79
CA ASN A 79 13.59 13.53 -14.33
C ASN A 79 13.41 14.12 -12.92
N ARG A 80 13.04 13.27 -11.95
CA ARG A 80 12.69 13.69 -10.58
C ARG A 80 13.35 12.83 -9.50
N PRO A 81 13.58 13.41 -8.31
CA PRO A 81 13.80 12.62 -7.10
C PRO A 81 12.49 12.05 -6.56
N ALA A 82 12.59 11.12 -5.61
CA ALA A 82 11.46 10.61 -4.81
C ALA A 82 11.71 10.93 -3.34
N LEU A 83 10.96 11.89 -2.77
CA LEU A 83 11.27 12.51 -1.47
C LEU A 83 10.19 12.27 -0.40
N HIS A 84 9.43 11.17 -0.50
CA HIS A 84 8.39 10.85 0.48
C HIS A 84 8.93 10.66 1.90
N TRP A 85 10.18 10.18 2.05
CA TRP A 85 10.89 10.10 3.34
C TRP A 85 11.21 11.48 3.93
N ALA A 86 11.42 12.51 3.10
CA ALA A 86 11.74 13.86 3.56
C ALA A 86 10.56 14.55 4.26
N LEU A 87 9.34 14.02 4.08
CA LEU A 87 8.13 14.50 4.77
C LEU A 87 8.11 14.18 6.27
N ARG A 88 9.00 13.31 6.74
CA ARG A 88 8.99 12.73 8.09
C ARG A 88 10.37 12.64 8.77
N LEU A 89 11.45 12.86 8.03
CA LEU A 89 12.80 12.98 8.58
C LEU A 89 13.22 14.45 8.75
N PRO A 90 14.09 14.76 9.72
CA PRO A 90 14.71 16.07 9.82
C PRO A 90 15.40 16.45 8.49
N PRO A 91 15.22 17.69 8.01
CA PRO A 91 15.76 18.08 6.71
C PRO A 91 17.28 18.23 6.72
N GLU A 92 17.96 17.63 5.72
CA GLU A 92 19.42 17.67 5.53
C GLU A 92 19.85 18.69 4.45
N SER A 93 18.90 19.21 3.66
CA SER A 93 19.10 20.21 2.59
C SER A 93 17.89 21.13 2.43
N ASP A 94 18.03 22.22 1.67
CA ASP A 94 16.92 23.14 1.37
C ASP A 94 15.78 22.46 0.61
N LEU A 95 16.11 21.53 -0.31
CA LEU A 95 15.12 20.75 -1.04
C LEU A 95 14.30 19.89 -0.06
N THR A 96 14.96 19.10 0.78
CA THR A 96 14.26 18.28 1.78
C THR A 96 13.50 19.11 2.82
N ARG A 97 13.97 20.32 3.13
CA ARG A 97 13.27 21.27 4.01
C ARG A 97 11.96 21.73 3.40
N SER A 98 11.97 22.09 2.11
CA SER A 98 10.76 22.48 1.39
C SER A 98 9.71 21.37 1.42
N GLU A 99 10.11 20.10 1.27
CA GLU A 99 9.20 18.96 1.38
C GLU A 99 8.64 18.82 2.79
N HIS A 100 9.52 18.76 3.79
CA HIS A 100 9.17 18.62 5.21
C HIS A 100 8.18 19.71 5.67
N ASP A 101 8.42 20.96 5.27
CA ASP A 101 7.58 22.10 5.64
C ASP A 101 6.14 21.97 5.11
N THR A 102 5.90 21.22 4.03
CA THR A 102 4.52 20.95 3.57
C THR A 102 3.73 20.13 4.58
N THR A 103 4.36 19.12 5.20
CA THR A 103 3.76 18.31 6.25
C THR A 103 3.56 19.12 7.53
N VAL A 104 4.55 19.93 7.94
CA VAL A 104 4.43 20.84 9.10
C VAL A 104 3.25 21.80 8.92
N ASN A 105 3.12 22.39 7.74
CA ASN A 105 2.00 23.30 7.42
C ASN A 105 0.65 22.57 7.44
N ALA A 106 0.58 21.32 6.96
CA ALA A 106 -0.62 20.51 7.03
C ALA A 106 -1.02 20.17 8.47
N LEU A 107 -0.06 19.79 9.33
CA LEU A 107 -0.29 19.53 10.75
C LEU A 107 -0.77 20.79 11.49
N LYS A 108 -0.15 21.94 11.24
CA LYS A 108 -0.59 23.23 11.78
C LYS A 108 -2.03 23.53 11.35
N LYS A 109 -2.36 23.28 10.08
CA LYS A 109 -3.70 23.49 9.55
C LYS A 109 -4.72 22.55 10.20
N ALA A 110 -4.39 21.27 10.32
CA ALA A 110 -5.22 20.27 10.98
C ALA A 110 -5.49 20.63 12.45
N ARG A 111 -4.46 21.05 13.19
CA ARG A 111 -4.60 21.52 14.58
C ARG A 111 -5.59 22.68 14.67
N ALA A 112 -5.46 23.69 13.80
CA ALA A 112 -6.39 24.82 13.76
C ALA A 112 -7.84 24.41 13.44
N LEU A 113 -8.02 23.49 12.48
CA LEU A 113 -9.35 22.97 12.12
C LEU A 113 -9.98 22.21 13.29
N ALA A 114 -9.25 21.28 13.92
CA ALA A 114 -9.72 20.48 15.03
C ALA A 114 -10.10 21.35 16.26
N THR A 115 -9.30 22.36 16.58
CA THR A 115 -9.59 23.27 17.70
C THR A 115 -10.75 24.23 17.43
N SER A 116 -10.94 24.65 16.17
CA SER A 116 -11.99 25.62 15.83
C SER A 116 -13.40 25.13 16.13
N GLN A 117 -13.62 23.80 16.05
CA GLN A 117 -14.94 23.16 16.12
C GLN A 117 -15.99 23.78 15.17
N LYS A 118 -15.55 24.48 14.12
CA LYS A 118 -16.42 25.12 13.11
C LYS A 118 -17.21 24.07 12.32
N PHE A 119 -16.60 22.91 12.09
CA PHE A 119 -17.15 21.85 11.26
C PHE A 119 -17.48 20.63 12.13
N SER A 120 -18.62 20.00 11.88
CA SER A 120 -18.98 18.70 12.44
C SER A 120 -18.77 17.54 11.46
N ALA A 121 -18.49 17.85 10.20
CA ALA A 121 -18.19 16.86 9.18
C ALA A 121 -17.08 17.30 8.22
N ILE A 122 -16.29 16.33 7.75
CA ILE A 122 -15.31 16.46 6.67
C ILE A 122 -15.68 15.47 5.57
N VAL A 123 -15.73 15.95 4.32
CA VAL A 123 -15.78 15.08 3.14
C VAL A 123 -14.46 15.18 2.40
N HIS A 124 -13.69 14.09 2.45
CA HIS A 124 -12.43 13.91 1.75
C HIS A 124 -12.70 13.46 0.31
N ILE A 125 -12.25 14.23 -0.68
CA ILE A 125 -12.42 13.93 -2.11
C ILE A 125 -11.05 13.73 -2.75
N GLY A 126 -10.76 12.50 -3.16
CA GLY A 126 -9.50 12.11 -3.79
C GLY A 126 -9.61 10.68 -4.33
N ILE A 127 -8.73 10.29 -5.26
CA ILE A 127 -8.74 8.93 -5.83
C ILE A 127 -7.33 8.33 -5.83
N GLY A 128 -7.25 7.00 -5.70
CA GLY A 128 -5.99 6.26 -5.69
C GLY A 128 -5.09 6.71 -4.53
N GLY A 129 -3.93 7.29 -4.86
CA GLY A 129 -2.92 7.64 -3.87
C GLY A 129 -3.36 8.77 -2.92
N SER A 130 -4.27 9.61 -3.38
CA SER A 130 -4.90 10.67 -2.59
C SER A 130 -6.01 10.16 -1.68
N ASP A 131 -6.26 8.85 -1.63
CA ASP A 131 -7.43 8.26 -0.97
C ASP A 131 -7.08 7.01 -0.15
N PHE A 132 -6.43 6.01 -0.75
CA PHE A 132 -6.17 4.73 -0.08
C PHE A 132 -5.32 4.86 1.19
N GLY A 133 -4.31 5.74 1.18
CA GLY A 133 -3.50 6.01 2.37
C GLY A 133 -4.32 6.62 3.52
N PRO A 134 -4.96 7.78 3.31
CA PRO A 134 -5.87 8.38 4.29
C PRO A 134 -6.97 7.42 4.77
N ARG A 135 -7.59 6.62 3.88
CA ARG A 135 -8.61 5.63 4.28
C ARG A 135 -8.04 4.51 5.13
N LEU A 136 -6.84 4.03 4.81
CA LEU A 136 -6.15 3.04 5.64
C LEU A 136 -5.93 3.59 7.06
N TYR A 137 -5.42 4.81 7.17
CA TYR A 137 -5.21 5.45 8.48
C TYR A 137 -6.52 5.60 9.26
N ALA A 138 -7.56 6.14 8.60
CA ALA A 138 -8.86 6.35 9.24
C ALA A 138 -9.51 5.05 9.70
N ASP A 139 -9.39 3.98 8.92
CA ASP A 139 -9.91 2.68 9.31
C ASP A 139 -9.07 2.01 10.42
N ALA A 140 -7.75 2.20 10.40
CA ALA A 140 -6.85 1.64 11.39
C ALA A 140 -7.09 2.22 12.79
N PHE A 141 -7.46 3.49 12.88
CA PHE A 141 -7.64 4.19 14.14
C PHE A 141 -9.08 4.68 14.35
N ALA A 142 -10.07 4.02 13.74
CA ALA A 142 -11.48 4.42 13.81
C ALA A 142 -11.99 4.59 15.26
N ASP A 143 -11.42 3.85 16.21
CA ASP A 143 -11.70 3.94 17.65
C ASP A 143 -11.06 5.16 18.36
N GLU A 144 -10.16 5.88 17.68
CA GLU A 144 -9.48 7.09 18.16
C GLU A 144 -9.99 8.37 17.45
N GLN A 145 -11.04 8.28 16.63
CA GLN A 145 -11.63 9.44 15.95
C GLN A 145 -12.25 10.42 16.95
N LEU A 146 -12.06 11.73 16.71
CA LEU A 146 -12.70 12.78 17.50
C LEU A 146 -14.23 12.68 17.42
N ALA A 147 -14.88 12.48 18.56
CA ALA A 147 -16.31 12.17 18.65
C ALA A 147 -17.25 13.22 18.03
N ASN A 148 -16.79 14.46 17.88
CA ASN A 148 -17.57 15.58 17.34
C ASN A 148 -17.33 15.85 15.84
N LEU A 149 -16.55 15.01 15.15
CA LEU A 149 -16.17 15.24 13.76
C LEU A 149 -16.34 13.97 12.92
N GLU A 150 -17.36 13.96 12.07
CA GLU A 150 -17.61 12.87 11.14
C GLU A 150 -16.69 12.99 9.92
N LEU A 151 -15.93 11.93 9.60
CA LEU A 151 -15.09 11.88 8.39
C LEU A 151 -15.72 10.93 7.38
N ARG A 152 -15.96 11.45 6.17
CA ARG A 152 -16.44 10.67 5.02
C ARG A 152 -15.50 10.85 3.85
N PHE A 153 -15.55 9.91 2.93
CA PHE A 153 -14.65 9.88 1.78
C PHE A 153 -15.43 9.63 0.49
N CYS A 154 -15.00 10.27 -0.60
CA CYS A 154 -15.51 10.09 -1.95
C CYS A 154 -14.34 10.03 -2.93
N ALA A 155 -14.31 8.99 -3.76
CA ALA A 155 -13.24 8.73 -4.71
C ALA A 155 -13.73 8.43 -6.12
N ASN A 156 -14.81 7.65 -6.23
CA ASN A 156 -15.29 7.15 -7.51
C ASN A 156 -16.02 8.24 -8.30
N VAL A 157 -15.95 8.19 -9.63
CA VAL A 157 -16.73 9.06 -10.52
C VAL A 157 -18.20 8.66 -10.58
N ASP A 158 -18.54 7.44 -10.15
CA ASP A 158 -19.92 7.01 -9.93
C ASP A 158 -20.64 8.05 -9.05
N PRO A 159 -21.70 8.71 -9.55
CA PRO A 159 -22.39 9.77 -8.83
C PRO A 159 -22.86 9.37 -7.42
N LEU A 160 -23.18 8.09 -7.21
CA LEU A 160 -23.66 7.57 -5.93
C LEU A 160 -22.63 7.72 -4.80
N ASP A 161 -21.33 7.68 -5.11
CA ASP A 161 -20.27 7.75 -4.11
C ASP A 161 -20.30 9.10 -3.37
N LEU A 162 -20.39 10.20 -4.13
CA LEU A 162 -20.55 11.53 -3.53
C LEU A 162 -21.92 11.71 -2.86
N ASP A 163 -22.99 11.16 -3.46
CA ASP A 163 -24.34 11.28 -2.90
C ASP A 163 -24.46 10.59 -1.54
N LEU A 164 -23.77 9.46 -1.34
CA LEU A 164 -23.65 8.80 -0.04
C LEU A 164 -22.76 9.60 0.91
N ALA A 165 -21.63 10.12 0.43
CA ALA A 165 -20.74 10.94 1.26
C ALA A 165 -21.45 12.21 1.79
N LEU A 166 -22.31 12.86 1.01
CA LEU A 166 -23.04 14.07 1.41
C LEU A 166 -24.35 13.78 2.17
N ARG A 167 -24.86 12.55 2.16
CA ARG A 167 -26.20 12.22 2.67
C ARG A 167 -26.37 12.61 4.14
N GLY A 168 -27.32 13.49 4.41
CA GLY A 168 -27.66 13.92 5.78
C GLY A 168 -26.68 14.93 6.40
N LEU A 169 -25.63 15.34 5.68
CA LEU A 169 -24.75 16.42 6.11
C LEU A 169 -25.39 17.79 5.88
N SER A 170 -25.00 18.79 6.68
CA SER A 170 -25.41 20.19 6.49
C SER A 170 -24.29 21.01 5.84
N PRO A 171 -24.54 21.77 4.76
CA PRO A 171 -23.55 22.66 4.16
C PRO A 171 -22.94 23.65 5.16
N GLU A 172 -23.73 24.16 6.11
CA GLU A 172 -23.33 25.16 7.12
C GLU A 172 -22.23 24.65 8.08
N ASN A 173 -22.02 23.34 8.21
CA ASN A 173 -21.05 22.76 9.14
C ASN A 173 -20.19 21.63 8.54
N THR A 174 -20.11 21.55 7.20
CA THR A 174 -19.31 20.55 6.49
C THR A 174 -18.13 21.20 5.77
N LEU A 175 -16.93 20.64 5.97
CA LEU A 175 -15.71 21.00 5.22
C LEU A 175 -15.49 19.99 4.08
N ILE A 176 -15.30 20.48 2.86
CA ILE A 176 -14.89 19.66 1.72
C ILE A 176 -13.38 19.80 1.53
N ILE A 177 -12.68 18.67 1.53
CA ILE A 177 -11.22 18.61 1.32
C ILE A 177 -10.95 17.93 -0.02
N GLY A 178 -10.48 18.68 -1.00
CA GLY A 178 -10.20 18.19 -2.35
C GLY A 178 -8.71 17.95 -2.60
N ILE A 179 -8.33 16.75 -3.01
CA ILE A 179 -6.94 16.34 -3.12
C ILE A 179 -6.63 15.88 -4.54
N SER A 180 -5.87 16.70 -5.27
CA SER A 180 -5.44 16.37 -6.63
C SER A 180 -4.10 17.02 -6.93
N LYS A 181 -3.06 16.20 -7.04
CA LYS A 181 -1.68 16.66 -7.33
C LYS A 181 -1.61 17.53 -8.59
N SER A 182 -2.19 17.05 -9.70
CA SER A 182 -2.17 17.76 -10.99
C SER A 182 -3.30 18.80 -11.13
N PHE A 183 -4.28 18.76 -10.23
CA PHE A 183 -5.57 19.45 -10.34
C PHE A 183 -6.23 19.25 -11.72
N GLY A 184 -6.08 18.05 -12.28
CA GLY A 184 -6.61 17.66 -13.59
C GLY A 184 -7.25 16.28 -13.62
N THR A 185 -7.32 15.59 -12.48
CA THR A 185 -7.96 14.29 -12.35
C THR A 185 -9.47 14.44 -12.53
N GLU A 186 -10.03 13.77 -13.54
CA GLU A 186 -11.43 13.94 -13.92
C GLU A 186 -12.38 13.61 -12.78
N GLU A 187 -12.19 12.45 -12.14
CA GLU A 187 -13.04 11.93 -11.07
C GLU A 187 -13.08 12.90 -9.89
N THR A 188 -11.91 13.39 -9.47
CA THR A 188 -11.78 14.37 -8.38
C THR A 188 -12.42 15.71 -8.73
N LEU A 189 -12.19 16.25 -9.93
CA LEU A 189 -12.76 17.54 -10.34
C LEU A 189 -14.27 17.48 -10.52
N TYR A 190 -14.78 16.35 -11.03
CA TYR A 190 -16.22 16.09 -11.13
C TYR A 190 -16.88 16.13 -9.74
N ASN A 191 -16.33 15.39 -8.79
CA ASN A 191 -16.87 15.33 -7.44
C ASN A 191 -16.71 16.66 -6.69
N LEU A 192 -15.57 17.36 -6.84
CA LEU A 192 -15.38 18.70 -6.28
C LEU A 192 -16.37 19.70 -6.86
N GLY A 193 -16.68 19.62 -8.16
CA GLY A 193 -17.68 20.47 -8.81
C GLY A 193 -19.06 20.29 -8.19
N ARG A 194 -19.48 19.03 -8.04
CA ARG A 194 -20.76 18.71 -7.41
C ARG A 194 -20.81 19.11 -5.93
N ALA A 195 -19.76 18.86 -5.16
CA ALA A 195 -19.68 19.25 -3.77
C ALA A 195 -19.70 20.78 -3.59
N ARG A 196 -19.01 21.51 -4.48
CA ARG A 196 -19.06 22.98 -4.54
C ARG A 196 -20.47 23.47 -4.85
N THR A 197 -21.13 22.93 -5.87
CA THR A 197 -22.53 23.29 -6.18
C THR A 197 -23.46 23.00 -5.00
N TRP A 198 -23.25 21.88 -4.29
CA TRP A 198 -24.00 21.56 -3.07
C TRP A 198 -23.82 22.60 -1.96
N LEU A 199 -22.59 23.13 -1.77
CA LEU A 199 -22.33 24.24 -0.85
C LEU A 199 -23.00 25.55 -1.33
N GLU A 200 -22.81 25.92 -2.59
CA GLU A 200 -23.31 27.18 -3.18
C GLU A 200 -24.85 27.24 -3.25
N ASN A 201 -25.52 26.09 -3.31
CA ASN A 201 -26.99 26.04 -3.24
C ASN A 201 -27.54 26.42 -1.86
N ALA A 202 -26.71 26.37 -0.80
CA ALA A 202 -27.10 26.66 0.58
C ALA A 202 -26.40 27.89 1.16
N LEU A 203 -25.22 28.25 0.66
CA LEU A 203 -24.36 29.32 1.15
C LEU A 203 -24.05 30.31 0.03
N ALA A 204 -23.87 31.59 0.38
CA ALA A 204 -23.30 32.57 -0.56
C ALA A 204 -21.91 32.11 -1.05
N ALA A 205 -21.51 32.46 -2.27
CA ALA A 205 -20.31 31.93 -2.93
C ALA A 205 -19.03 32.12 -2.09
N GLU A 206 -18.87 33.27 -1.45
CA GLU A 206 -17.73 33.58 -0.58
C GLU A 206 -17.74 32.67 0.66
N ARG A 207 -18.93 32.44 1.26
CA ARG A 207 -19.09 31.51 2.38
C ARG A 207 -18.86 30.06 1.95
N ALA A 208 -19.24 29.68 0.74
CA ALA A 208 -18.98 28.33 0.22
C ALA A 208 -17.47 28.07 0.07
N ALA A 209 -16.69 29.08 -0.33
CA ALA A 209 -15.23 28.97 -0.44
C ALA A 209 -14.54 28.72 0.92
N ASP A 210 -15.09 29.26 2.02
CA ASP A 210 -14.59 28.99 3.39
C ASP A 210 -14.76 27.52 3.82
N HIS A 211 -15.59 26.76 3.09
CA HIS A 211 -15.86 25.34 3.29
C HIS A 211 -15.07 24.45 2.31
N LEU A 212 -14.12 25.03 1.58
CA LEU A 212 -13.21 24.31 0.69
C LEU A 212 -11.76 24.40 1.20
N LEU A 213 -11.11 23.24 1.28
CA LEU A 213 -9.66 23.13 1.45
C LEU A 213 -9.10 22.28 0.31
N LEU A 214 -8.20 22.85 -0.49
CA LEU A 214 -7.61 22.17 -1.64
C LEU A 214 -6.16 21.77 -1.37
N VAL A 215 -5.77 20.58 -1.81
CA VAL A 215 -4.41 20.05 -1.69
C VAL A 215 -3.88 19.74 -3.08
N THR A 216 -2.85 20.45 -3.52
CA THR A 216 -2.37 20.35 -4.92
C THR A 216 -0.93 20.80 -5.11
N ALA A 217 -0.29 20.32 -6.19
CA ALA A 217 0.96 20.86 -6.72
C ALA A 217 0.72 21.96 -7.76
N ASN A 218 -0.55 22.27 -8.09
CA ASN A 218 -0.92 23.24 -9.12
C ASN A 218 -1.97 24.25 -8.60
N PRO A 219 -1.57 25.19 -7.72
CA PRO A 219 -2.49 26.16 -7.14
C PRO A 219 -3.14 27.07 -8.18
N GLU A 220 -2.43 27.41 -9.28
CA GLU A 220 -2.98 28.24 -10.35
C GLU A 220 -4.20 27.61 -11.03
N ARG A 221 -4.16 26.30 -11.31
CA ARG A 221 -5.31 25.56 -11.85
C ARG A 221 -6.46 25.51 -10.85
N ALA A 222 -6.16 25.36 -9.56
CA ALA A 222 -7.17 25.38 -8.51
C ALA A 222 -7.88 26.74 -8.43
N THR A 223 -7.13 27.85 -8.40
CA THR A 223 -7.69 29.20 -8.41
C THR A 223 -8.51 29.48 -9.67
N LYS A 224 -8.04 29.02 -10.84
CA LYS A 224 -8.78 29.14 -12.10
C LYS A 224 -10.10 28.35 -12.05
N TRP A 225 -10.08 27.13 -11.53
CA TRP A 225 -11.27 26.30 -11.36
C TRP A 225 -12.28 26.93 -10.37
N LEU A 226 -11.78 27.64 -9.35
CA LEU A 226 -12.62 28.41 -8.42
C LEU A 226 -13.28 29.63 -9.05
N GLY A 227 -12.85 30.06 -10.24
CA GLY A 227 -13.34 31.28 -10.88
C GLY A 227 -12.68 32.55 -10.32
N GLY A 228 -11.48 32.43 -9.76
CA GLY A 228 -10.74 33.54 -9.14
C GLY A 228 -11.06 33.79 -7.67
N ILE A 229 -11.99 33.03 -7.09
CA ILE A 229 -12.25 33.05 -5.64
C ILE A 229 -11.09 32.35 -4.93
N GLU A 230 -10.54 32.98 -3.89
CA GLU A 230 -9.51 32.35 -3.06
C GLU A 230 -10.16 31.32 -2.12
N ALA A 231 -9.64 30.09 -2.15
CA ALA A 231 -9.92 29.08 -1.14
C ALA A 231 -8.64 28.68 -0.43
N GLN A 232 -8.80 28.07 0.74
CA GLN A 232 -7.68 27.57 1.52
C GLN A 232 -6.96 26.49 0.71
N THR A 233 -5.64 26.61 0.56
CA THR A 233 -4.84 25.68 -0.24
C THR A 233 -3.60 25.23 0.53
N LEU A 234 -3.29 23.94 0.47
CA LEU A 234 -2.04 23.35 0.96
C LEU A 234 -1.24 22.78 -0.22
N GLY A 235 0.07 22.99 -0.18
CA GLY A 235 0.98 22.50 -1.20
C GLY A 235 1.19 20.99 -1.10
N MET A 236 1.28 20.34 -2.26
CA MET A 236 1.69 18.94 -2.37
C MET A 236 2.94 18.87 -3.28
N PRO A 237 4.09 18.38 -2.78
CA PRO A 237 5.29 18.39 -3.59
C PRO A 237 5.26 17.47 -4.82
N ILE A 238 5.94 17.87 -5.90
CA ILE A 238 6.00 17.07 -7.13
C ILE A 238 6.87 15.81 -6.99
N SER A 239 7.84 15.84 -6.06
CA SER A 239 8.72 14.75 -5.66
C SER A 239 8.05 13.66 -4.82
N VAL A 240 6.80 13.86 -4.40
CA VAL A 240 6.03 12.89 -3.62
C VAL A 240 5.03 12.18 -4.54
N GLY A 241 5.29 10.92 -4.87
CA GLY A 241 4.37 10.10 -5.66
C GLY A 241 3.01 9.91 -4.96
N GLY A 242 1.92 9.78 -5.72
CA GLY A 242 0.57 9.67 -5.15
C GLY A 242 0.44 8.51 -4.15
N ARG A 243 0.90 7.31 -4.53
CA ARG A 243 0.91 6.11 -3.67
C ARG A 243 1.87 6.18 -2.47
N TYR A 244 2.70 7.23 -2.42
CA TYR A 244 3.61 7.54 -1.31
C TYR A 244 3.19 8.83 -0.55
N SER A 245 1.96 9.33 -0.76
CA SER A 245 1.54 10.66 -0.28
C SER A 245 0.86 10.68 1.08
N ILE A 246 0.65 9.51 1.71
CA ILE A 246 -0.01 9.37 3.01
C ILE A 246 0.64 10.25 4.10
N TRP A 247 1.92 10.61 3.97
CA TRP A 247 2.65 11.44 4.93
C TRP A 247 2.41 12.95 4.76
N SER A 248 1.84 13.36 3.63
CA SER A 248 1.76 14.75 3.19
C SER A 248 0.42 15.41 3.57
N ALA A 249 0.22 16.64 3.10
CA ALA A 249 -1.07 17.33 3.14
C ALA A 249 -2.24 16.53 2.53
N ALA A 250 -1.97 15.48 1.73
CA ALA A 250 -3.00 14.54 1.27
C ALA A 250 -3.74 13.85 2.43
N SER A 251 -3.17 13.85 3.63
CA SER A 251 -3.78 13.28 4.84
C SER A 251 -4.35 14.33 5.79
N VAL A 252 -4.51 15.60 5.38
CA VAL A 252 -4.99 16.67 6.27
C VAL A 252 -6.37 16.37 6.88
N ALA A 253 -7.23 15.63 6.16
CA ALA A 253 -8.51 15.16 6.68
C ALA A 253 -8.32 14.27 7.92
N VAL A 254 -7.45 13.27 7.85
CA VAL A 254 -7.18 12.36 8.97
C VAL A 254 -6.33 13.01 10.06
N MET A 255 -5.39 13.89 9.71
CA MET A 255 -4.66 14.70 10.69
C MET A 255 -5.64 15.53 11.54
N THR A 256 -6.75 15.99 10.94
CA THR A 256 -7.79 16.76 11.64
C THR A 256 -8.68 15.84 12.48
N SER A 257 -9.18 14.74 11.89
CA SER A 257 -10.18 13.87 12.53
C SER A 257 -9.66 12.97 13.65
N PHE A 258 -8.35 12.70 13.70
CA PHE A 258 -7.73 11.81 14.70
C PHE A 258 -6.71 12.55 15.59
N GLY A 259 -6.57 13.87 15.38
CA GLY A 259 -5.64 14.71 16.11
C GLY A 259 -4.22 14.74 15.50
N PRO A 260 -3.58 15.92 15.44
CA PRO A 260 -2.25 16.07 14.85
C PRO A 260 -1.18 15.32 15.63
N ASP A 261 -1.28 15.22 16.95
CA ASP A 261 -0.27 14.59 17.80
C ASP A 261 -0.22 13.07 17.58
N THR A 262 -1.36 12.42 17.32
CA THR A 262 -1.43 11.01 16.91
C THR A 262 -0.76 10.81 15.55
N PHE A 263 -0.95 11.76 14.63
CA PHE A 263 -0.33 11.71 13.31
C PHE A 263 1.20 11.96 13.37
N GLU A 264 1.67 12.83 14.26
CA GLU A 264 3.11 13.04 14.51
C GLU A 264 3.79 11.74 15.00
N ARG A 265 3.11 10.95 15.84
CA ARG A 265 3.57 9.60 16.24
C ARG A 265 3.64 8.64 15.05
N PHE A 266 2.66 8.68 14.16
CA PHE A 266 2.68 7.91 12.91
C PHE A 266 3.89 8.29 12.02
N LEU A 267 4.18 9.59 11.87
CA LEU A 267 5.37 10.05 11.16
C LEU A 267 6.67 9.59 11.83
N ALA A 268 6.74 9.63 13.18
CA ALA A 268 7.92 9.23 13.94
C ALA A 268 8.29 7.76 13.74
N GLY A 269 7.31 6.84 13.73
CA GLY A 269 7.58 5.43 13.46
C GLY A 269 8.03 5.15 12.03
N ALA A 270 7.50 5.89 11.06
CA ALA A 270 7.95 5.82 9.68
C ALA A 270 9.40 6.33 9.52
N ALA A 271 9.75 7.41 10.21
CA ALA A 271 11.12 7.92 10.28
C ALA A 271 12.09 6.92 10.94
N GLU A 272 11.65 6.17 11.97
CA GLU A 272 12.47 5.10 12.59
C GLU A 272 12.82 4.01 11.58
N MET A 273 11.86 3.60 10.74
CA MET A 273 12.11 2.63 9.67
C MET A 273 12.98 3.22 8.54
N ASP A 274 12.81 4.50 8.19
CA ASP A 274 13.69 5.16 7.23
C ASP A 274 15.16 5.14 7.69
N VAL A 275 15.41 5.43 8.97
CA VAL A 275 16.76 5.37 9.57
C VAL A 275 17.31 3.95 9.51
N HIS A 276 16.49 2.93 9.82
CA HIS A 276 16.90 1.53 9.68
C HIS A 276 17.32 1.22 8.26
N VAL A 277 16.50 1.57 7.27
CA VAL A 277 16.81 1.30 5.86
C VAL A 277 18.04 2.06 5.38
N LYS A 278 18.22 3.32 5.81
CA LYS A 278 19.37 4.17 5.45
C LYS A 278 20.70 3.63 6.01
N THR A 279 20.68 2.94 7.16
CA THR A 279 21.91 2.66 7.94
C THR A 279 22.24 1.18 8.15
N ALA A 280 21.26 0.27 8.10
CA ALA A 280 21.49 -1.14 8.34
C ALA A 280 22.24 -1.81 7.17
N PRO A 281 23.23 -2.69 7.44
CA PRO A 281 23.84 -3.53 6.39
C PRO A 281 22.78 -4.35 5.64
N ILE A 282 22.94 -4.58 4.33
CA ILE A 282 21.94 -5.28 3.49
C ILE A 282 21.49 -6.62 4.09
N ALA A 283 22.40 -7.39 4.70
CA ALA A 283 22.08 -8.66 5.35
C ALA A 283 21.10 -8.53 6.55
N GLN A 284 21.06 -7.38 7.22
CA GLN A 284 20.20 -7.08 8.38
C GLN A 284 19.09 -6.06 8.04
N ASN A 285 19.13 -5.47 6.85
CA ASN A 285 18.18 -4.48 6.39
C ASN A 285 16.85 -5.16 6.05
N MET A 286 15.78 -4.77 6.75
CA MET A 286 14.50 -5.47 6.71
C MET A 286 13.82 -5.30 5.35
N ALA A 287 13.85 -4.08 4.80
CA ALA A 287 13.30 -3.79 3.48
C ALA A 287 14.09 -4.52 2.39
N ALA A 288 15.42 -4.53 2.45
CA ALA A 288 16.26 -5.20 1.47
C ALA A 288 16.07 -6.72 1.48
N ARG A 289 16.02 -7.35 2.66
CA ARG A 289 15.79 -8.80 2.80
C ARG A 289 14.42 -9.21 2.27
N LEU A 290 13.37 -8.42 2.53
CA LEU A 290 12.04 -8.67 1.98
C LEU A 290 11.96 -8.43 0.47
N ALA A 291 12.67 -7.43 -0.06
CA ALA A 291 12.75 -7.20 -1.51
C ALA A 291 13.48 -8.34 -2.23
N LEU A 292 14.57 -8.86 -1.66
CA LEU A 292 15.27 -10.04 -2.17
C LEU A 292 14.38 -11.27 -2.17
N LEU A 293 13.54 -11.42 -1.15
CA LEU A 293 12.56 -12.49 -1.07
C LEU A 293 11.49 -12.38 -2.16
N ASP A 294 10.98 -11.18 -2.44
CA ASP A 294 10.03 -10.96 -3.54
C ASP A 294 10.65 -11.30 -4.90
N PHE A 295 11.86 -10.80 -5.13
CA PHE A 295 12.65 -11.09 -6.32
C PHE A 295 12.87 -12.60 -6.48
N TRP A 296 13.26 -13.29 -5.41
CA TRP A 296 13.46 -14.73 -5.39
C TRP A 296 12.19 -15.52 -5.72
N ASN A 297 11.12 -15.24 -4.96
CA ASN A 297 9.85 -15.96 -5.07
C ASN A 297 9.23 -15.78 -6.46
N THR A 298 9.22 -14.55 -6.98
CA THR A 298 8.56 -14.26 -8.24
C THR A 298 9.43 -14.61 -9.44
N SER A 299 10.70 -14.20 -9.46
CA SER A 299 11.52 -14.33 -10.65
C SER A 299 12.17 -15.71 -10.82
N PHE A 300 12.39 -16.47 -9.74
CA PHE A 300 13.06 -17.78 -9.82
C PHE A 300 12.18 -18.95 -9.36
N LEU A 301 11.38 -18.79 -8.31
CA LEU A 301 10.40 -19.81 -7.90
C LEU A 301 9.10 -19.75 -8.71
N GLY A 302 8.86 -18.66 -9.45
CA GLY A 302 7.71 -18.52 -10.34
C GLY A 302 6.39 -18.34 -9.59
N PHE A 303 6.44 -17.90 -8.34
CA PHE A 303 5.25 -17.57 -7.57
C PHE A 303 4.68 -16.23 -8.04
N GLY A 304 3.68 -16.29 -8.91
CA GLY A 304 3.06 -15.12 -9.55
C GLY A 304 2.05 -14.36 -8.67
N SER A 305 1.85 -14.78 -7.42
CA SER A 305 0.93 -14.14 -6.47
C SER A 305 1.48 -14.17 -5.05
N ARG A 306 1.17 -13.13 -4.27
CA ARG A 306 1.46 -13.03 -2.83
C ARG A 306 0.21 -12.59 -2.08
N ALA A 307 -0.09 -13.25 -0.95
CA ALA A 307 -1.24 -12.92 -0.11
C ALA A 307 -0.81 -12.22 1.19
N VAL A 308 -1.36 -11.06 1.49
CA VAL A 308 -1.16 -10.33 2.76
C VAL A 308 -2.34 -10.61 3.70
N LEU A 309 -2.08 -11.30 4.80
CA LEU A 309 -3.08 -11.76 5.76
C LEU A 309 -2.93 -10.98 7.06
N ALA A 310 -3.76 -9.96 7.22
CA ALA A 310 -3.74 -9.06 8.36
C ALA A 310 -4.49 -9.68 9.55
N TYR A 311 -3.77 -10.21 10.53
CA TYR A 311 -4.32 -10.64 11.81
C TYR A 311 -4.40 -9.43 12.74
N SER A 312 -5.24 -8.48 12.33
CA SER A 312 -5.57 -7.24 13.02
C SER A 312 -6.70 -6.53 12.28
N ARG A 313 -7.79 -6.21 12.99
CA ARG A 313 -8.88 -5.40 12.43
C ARG A 313 -8.41 -4.02 11.96
N ARG A 314 -7.40 -3.45 12.62
CA ARG A 314 -6.82 -2.16 12.26
C ARG A 314 -6.04 -2.21 10.92
N LEU A 315 -5.73 -3.40 10.40
CA LEU A 315 -4.99 -3.58 9.15
C LEU A 315 -5.83 -4.17 8.02
N ARG A 316 -7.17 -4.26 8.14
CA ARG A 316 -8.02 -4.85 7.08
C ARG A 316 -7.92 -4.12 5.73
N MET A 317 -7.61 -2.82 5.74
CA MET A 317 -7.42 -2.00 4.52
C MET A 317 -5.99 -2.07 3.96
N LEU A 318 -5.04 -2.70 4.69
CA LEU A 318 -3.64 -2.75 4.29
C LEU A 318 -3.44 -3.43 2.93
N PRO A 319 -4.06 -4.59 2.61
CA PRO A 319 -3.91 -5.21 1.30
C PRO A 319 -4.32 -4.27 0.15
N THR A 320 -5.43 -3.55 0.29
CA THR A 320 -5.90 -2.57 -0.71
C THR A 320 -4.91 -1.42 -0.90
N TYR A 321 -4.34 -0.90 0.18
CA TYR A 321 -3.30 0.12 0.10
C TYR A 321 -2.04 -0.41 -0.60
N LEU A 322 -1.58 -1.61 -0.22
CA LEU A 322 -0.40 -2.25 -0.79
C LEU A 322 -0.57 -2.64 -2.25
N GLN A 323 -1.79 -2.98 -2.69
CA GLN A 323 -2.09 -3.21 -4.10
C GLN A 323 -1.69 -2.00 -4.95
N GLN A 324 -2.07 -0.80 -4.54
CA GLN A 324 -1.65 0.39 -5.26
C GLN A 324 -0.13 0.61 -5.10
N LEU A 325 0.38 0.59 -3.87
CA LEU A 325 1.79 0.86 -3.61
C LEU A 325 2.72 -0.02 -4.44
N GLU A 326 2.49 -1.33 -4.46
CA GLU A 326 3.39 -2.29 -5.10
C GLU A 326 3.07 -2.53 -6.56
N MET A 327 1.79 -2.75 -6.92
CA MET A 327 1.44 -3.14 -8.29
C MET A 327 1.55 -1.94 -9.24
N GLU A 328 1.21 -0.72 -8.81
CA GLU A 328 1.41 0.48 -9.64
C GLU A 328 2.89 0.87 -9.74
N SER A 329 3.70 0.60 -8.71
CA SER A 329 5.14 0.84 -8.74
C SER A 329 5.89 -0.16 -9.62
N ASN A 330 5.68 -1.45 -9.38
CA ASN A 330 6.54 -2.52 -9.87
C ASN A 330 5.87 -3.45 -10.91
N GLY A 331 4.60 -3.21 -11.25
CA GLY A 331 3.90 -3.82 -12.39
C GLY A 331 4.37 -3.24 -13.72
N LYS A 332 5.67 -3.40 -14.03
CA LYS A 332 6.35 -2.80 -15.20
C LYS A 332 6.91 -3.87 -16.11
N SER A 333 6.90 -3.61 -17.41
CA SER A 333 7.49 -4.50 -18.43
C SER A 333 8.83 -4.02 -18.97
N VAL A 334 9.21 -2.77 -18.69
CA VAL A 334 10.42 -2.14 -19.21
C VAL A 334 11.16 -1.37 -18.11
N GLY A 335 12.49 -1.37 -18.21
CA GLY A 335 13.37 -0.59 -17.38
C GLY A 335 13.50 0.87 -17.83
N PRO A 336 14.18 1.73 -17.04
CA PRO A 336 14.38 3.14 -17.34
C PRO A 336 14.99 3.47 -18.71
N ALA A 337 15.84 2.57 -19.22
CA ALA A 337 16.48 2.71 -20.54
C ALA A 337 15.60 2.22 -21.70
N GLY A 338 14.36 1.80 -21.42
CA GLY A 338 13.44 1.23 -22.41
C GLY A 338 13.69 -0.23 -22.77
N ALA A 339 14.68 -0.89 -22.15
CA ALA A 339 14.91 -2.31 -22.30
C ALA A 339 13.81 -3.11 -21.57
N GLU A 340 13.41 -4.27 -22.11
CA GLU A 340 12.48 -5.17 -21.44
C GLU A 340 13.06 -5.65 -20.10
N ALA A 341 12.20 -5.81 -19.10
CA ALA A 341 12.59 -6.38 -17.82
C ALA A 341 13.12 -7.81 -18.04
N PRO A 342 14.31 -8.17 -17.50
CA PRO A 342 14.96 -9.44 -17.80
C PRO A 342 14.25 -10.65 -17.17
N LEU A 343 13.37 -10.42 -16.19
CA LEU A 343 12.66 -11.44 -15.41
C LEU A 343 11.23 -10.93 -15.12
N PRO A 344 10.29 -11.83 -14.76
CA PRO A 344 8.98 -11.42 -14.26
C PRO A 344 9.11 -10.49 -13.06
N THR A 345 8.39 -9.36 -13.09
CA THR A 345 8.37 -8.33 -12.03
C THR A 345 7.26 -8.62 -11.01
N ALA A 346 6.81 -7.60 -10.25
CA ALA A 346 5.92 -7.76 -9.10
C ALA A 346 4.76 -8.76 -9.28
N PRO A 347 4.55 -9.65 -8.29
CA PRO A 347 3.44 -10.61 -8.32
C PRO A 347 2.10 -9.90 -8.08
N LEU A 348 1.01 -10.60 -8.36
CA LEU A 348 -0.32 -10.17 -7.94
C LEU A 348 -0.40 -10.13 -6.41
N LEU A 349 -0.63 -8.95 -5.84
CA LEU A 349 -0.88 -8.75 -4.42
C LEU A 349 -2.37 -8.77 -4.12
N TRP A 350 -2.77 -9.58 -3.16
CA TRP A 350 -4.14 -9.61 -2.65
C TRP A 350 -4.14 -10.03 -1.18
N GLY A 351 -5.30 -10.14 -0.56
CA GLY A 351 -5.40 -10.64 0.81
C GLY A 351 -6.61 -10.10 1.54
N GLY A 352 -6.53 -10.15 2.86
CA GLY A 352 -7.65 -9.79 3.72
C GLY A 352 -7.34 -10.00 5.20
N GLU A 353 -8.38 -9.86 6.02
CA GLU A 353 -8.29 -9.97 7.46
C GLU A 353 -8.26 -11.44 7.91
N GLY A 354 -7.32 -11.80 8.79
CA GLY A 354 -7.36 -13.02 9.58
C GLY A 354 -8.16 -12.78 10.86
N SER A 355 -9.06 -13.67 11.28
CA SER A 355 -9.37 -15.01 10.74
C SER A 355 -10.44 -15.04 9.63
N VAL A 356 -11.04 -13.91 9.24
CA VAL A 356 -12.14 -13.85 8.25
C VAL A 356 -11.79 -14.59 6.96
N GLY A 357 -10.58 -14.36 6.43
CA GLY A 357 -10.08 -15.03 5.23
C GLY A 357 -10.00 -16.57 5.37
N GLN A 358 -9.81 -17.10 6.59
CA GLN A 358 -9.78 -18.55 6.84
C GLN A 358 -11.09 -19.22 6.41
N HIS A 359 -12.20 -18.50 6.58
CA HIS A 359 -13.54 -18.94 6.21
C HIS A 359 -13.95 -18.52 4.80
N SER A 360 -13.00 -18.12 3.95
CA SER A 360 -13.26 -17.69 2.58
C SER A 360 -12.37 -18.43 1.59
N TYR A 361 -11.07 -18.12 1.55
CA TYR A 361 -10.16 -18.57 0.51
C TYR A 361 -8.99 -19.43 1.02
N HIS A 362 -8.89 -19.71 2.33
CA HIS A 362 -7.80 -20.54 2.85
C HIS A 362 -7.90 -22.00 2.40
N GLN A 363 -9.09 -22.51 2.06
CA GLN A 363 -9.23 -23.79 1.35
C GLN A 363 -8.32 -23.83 0.11
N TRP A 364 -8.36 -22.76 -0.70
CA TRP A 364 -7.54 -22.65 -1.89
C TRP A 364 -6.06 -22.45 -1.53
N LEU A 365 -5.75 -21.65 -0.49
CA LEU A 365 -4.37 -21.51 -0.02
C LEU A 365 -3.76 -22.83 0.44
N HIS A 366 -4.52 -23.73 1.07
CA HIS A 366 -4.02 -25.00 1.62
C HIS A 366 -3.98 -26.14 0.61
N GLN A 367 -5.04 -26.33 -0.16
CA GLN A 367 -5.22 -27.50 -1.02
C GLN A 367 -5.32 -27.18 -2.51
N GLY A 368 -5.30 -25.89 -2.88
CA GLY A 368 -5.28 -25.48 -4.29
C GLY A 368 -3.98 -25.89 -5.00
N THR A 369 -4.02 -25.97 -6.33
CA THR A 369 -2.87 -26.40 -7.13
C THR A 369 -1.77 -25.34 -7.30
N HIS A 370 -2.04 -24.11 -6.85
CA HIS A 370 -1.09 -23.00 -6.92
C HIS A 370 -0.45 -22.80 -5.55
N VAL A 371 0.86 -22.55 -5.53
CA VAL A 371 1.58 -22.11 -4.33
C VAL A 371 1.55 -20.59 -4.30
N VAL A 372 1.02 -20.04 -3.21
CA VAL A 372 0.97 -18.60 -2.97
C VAL A 372 1.73 -18.32 -1.68
N PRO A 373 2.91 -17.69 -1.75
CA PRO A 373 3.55 -17.12 -0.58
C PRO A 373 2.60 -16.23 0.20
N THR A 374 2.46 -16.50 1.50
CA THR A 374 1.60 -15.72 2.39
C THR A 374 2.43 -14.85 3.32
N GLU A 375 1.88 -13.73 3.74
CA GLU A 375 2.47 -12.84 4.74
C GLU A 375 1.47 -12.64 5.86
N PHE A 376 1.73 -13.30 6.99
CA PHE A 376 0.94 -13.14 8.20
C PHE A 376 1.44 -11.90 8.93
N ILE A 377 0.56 -10.93 9.16
CA ILE A 377 0.86 -9.73 9.93
C ILE A 377 0.02 -9.74 11.21
N LEU A 378 0.63 -10.18 12.31
CA LEU A 378 0.00 -10.24 13.63
C LEU A 378 0.27 -8.94 14.39
N ALA A 379 -0.77 -8.12 14.54
CA ALA A 379 -0.62 -6.78 15.15
C ALA A 379 -1.89 -6.38 15.94
N PRO A 380 -2.11 -6.96 17.12
CA PRO A 380 -3.28 -6.65 17.95
C PRO A 380 -3.40 -5.14 18.24
N GLY A 381 -4.61 -4.58 18.17
CA GLY A 381 -4.83 -3.13 18.33
C GLY A 381 -4.74 -2.64 19.78
N SER A 382 -5.12 -3.48 20.74
CA SER A 382 -4.96 -3.23 22.17
C SER A 382 -4.74 -4.56 22.90
N GLN A 383 -4.26 -4.49 24.13
CA GLN A 383 -4.08 -5.64 25.02
C GLN A 383 -5.21 -5.74 26.06
N SER A 384 -6.34 -5.06 25.84
CA SER A 384 -7.45 -5.03 26.81
C SER A 384 -8.30 -6.30 26.83
N ASP A 385 -8.17 -7.16 25.82
CA ASP A 385 -8.81 -8.48 25.73
C ASP A 385 -7.75 -9.56 25.46
N PRO A 386 -7.14 -10.12 26.52
CA PRO A 386 -6.08 -11.12 26.38
C PRO A 386 -6.54 -12.43 25.71
N GLU A 387 -7.78 -12.87 25.95
CA GLU A 387 -8.33 -14.09 25.35
C GLU A 387 -8.49 -13.92 23.83
N GLY A 388 -9.02 -12.78 23.39
CA GLY A 388 -9.10 -12.45 21.97
C GLY A 388 -7.72 -12.37 21.29
N VAL A 389 -6.73 -11.78 21.97
CA VAL A 389 -5.34 -11.71 21.47
C VAL A 389 -4.71 -13.09 21.38
N GLU A 390 -4.93 -13.96 22.37
CA GLU A 390 -4.46 -15.35 22.38
C GLU A 390 -5.05 -16.13 21.20
N ALA A 391 -6.38 -16.07 21.03
CA ALA A 391 -7.07 -16.75 19.94
C ALA A 391 -6.60 -16.26 18.56
N LEU A 392 -6.49 -14.95 18.36
CA LEU A 392 -5.99 -14.35 17.12
C LEU A 392 -4.57 -14.83 16.80
N THR A 393 -3.71 -14.87 17.82
CA THR A 393 -2.31 -15.32 17.70
C THR A 393 -2.22 -16.81 17.36
N ALA A 394 -2.99 -17.66 18.06
CA ALA A 394 -3.05 -19.09 17.81
C ALA A 394 -3.51 -19.38 16.38
N HIS A 395 -4.55 -18.69 15.91
CA HIS A 395 -5.03 -18.80 14.53
C HIS A 395 -4.01 -18.32 13.49
N ALA A 396 -3.18 -17.32 13.78
CA ALA A 396 -2.11 -16.89 12.86
C ALA A 396 -1.02 -17.95 12.76
N LEU A 397 -0.53 -18.41 13.91
CA LEU A 397 0.57 -19.38 14.00
C LEU A 397 0.17 -20.73 13.40
N ALA A 398 -1.02 -21.25 13.73
CA ALA A 398 -1.50 -22.52 13.22
C ALA A 398 -1.64 -22.50 11.69
N GLN A 399 -2.12 -21.41 11.09
CA GLN A 399 -2.23 -21.32 9.64
C GLN A 399 -0.85 -21.27 8.96
N ALA A 400 0.10 -20.51 9.52
CA ALA A 400 1.49 -20.50 9.03
C ALA A 400 2.15 -21.88 9.13
N GLU A 401 1.88 -22.61 10.22
CA GLU A 401 2.38 -23.97 10.43
C GLU A 401 1.80 -24.97 9.43
N VAL A 402 0.47 -25.02 9.28
CA VAL A 402 -0.19 -25.97 8.37
C VAL A 402 0.18 -25.69 6.91
N LEU A 403 0.35 -24.43 6.51
CA LEU A 403 0.84 -24.10 5.16
C LEU A 403 2.23 -24.69 4.89
N ALA A 404 3.14 -24.63 5.87
CA ALA A 404 4.49 -25.14 5.71
C ALA A 404 4.57 -26.67 5.82
N ASN A 405 3.93 -27.24 6.84
CA ASN A 405 4.11 -28.64 7.25
C ASN A 405 3.11 -29.59 6.58
N GLY A 406 1.90 -29.11 6.29
CA GLY A 406 0.83 -29.94 5.76
C GLY A 406 0.28 -30.96 6.78
N ARG A 407 -0.36 -31.99 6.24
CA ARG A 407 -0.93 -33.17 6.92
C ARG A 407 -1.01 -34.28 5.88
N SER A 408 -0.13 -35.26 5.99
CA SER A 408 0.04 -36.37 5.06
C SER A 408 -1.12 -37.37 5.10
N PHE A 409 -1.20 -38.24 4.08
CA PHE A 409 -2.20 -39.31 4.05
C PHE A 409 -2.08 -40.27 5.24
N ASP A 410 -0.84 -40.62 5.62
CA ASP A 410 -0.59 -41.52 6.74
C ASP A 410 -1.00 -40.89 8.07
N GLU A 411 -0.75 -39.59 8.26
CA GLU A 411 -1.22 -38.85 9.44
C GLU A 411 -2.76 -38.80 9.50
N VAL A 412 -3.42 -38.52 8.38
CA VAL A 412 -4.89 -38.57 8.30
C VAL A 412 -5.41 -39.98 8.67
N LYS A 413 -4.80 -41.04 8.14
CA LYS A 413 -5.19 -42.43 8.43
C LYS A 413 -4.87 -42.86 9.86
N ALA A 414 -3.85 -42.29 10.49
CA ALA A 414 -3.52 -42.57 11.88
C ALA A 414 -4.49 -41.89 12.85
N GLU A 415 -4.88 -40.64 12.55
CA GLU A 415 -5.80 -39.85 13.38
C GLU A 415 -7.28 -40.24 13.19
N GLU A 416 -7.66 -40.65 11.97
CA GLU A 416 -9.03 -40.98 11.57
C GLU A 416 -9.07 -42.33 10.80
N PRO A 417 -8.82 -43.47 11.49
CA PRO A 417 -8.59 -44.77 10.86
C PRO A 417 -9.80 -45.34 10.11
N GLU A 418 -11.01 -44.92 10.46
CA GLU A 418 -12.27 -45.36 9.85
C GLU A 418 -12.55 -44.74 8.47
N LEU A 419 -11.83 -43.70 8.07
CA LEU A 419 -12.02 -43.07 6.76
C LEU A 419 -11.66 -44.03 5.62
N SER A 420 -12.42 -43.98 4.51
CA SER A 420 -11.97 -44.61 3.26
C SER A 420 -10.74 -43.88 2.71
N ASP A 421 -9.94 -44.57 1.91
CA ASP A 421 -8.75 -43.98 1.29
C ASP A 421 -9.08 -42.76 0.42
N GLU A 422 -10.23 -42.75 -0.26
CA GLU A 422 -10.67 -41.63 -1.08
C GLU A 422 -10.93 -40.38 -0.24
N ILE A 423 -11.55 -40.53 0.93
CA ILE A 423 -11.83 -39.41 1.83
C ILE A 423 -10.56 -38.97 2.55
N ALA A 424 -9.71 -39.91 2.98
CA ALA A 424 -8.43 -39.59 3.58
C ALA A 424 -7.54 -38.76 2.63
N ARG A 425 -7.49 -39.10 1.33
CA ARG A 425 -6.78 -38.31 0.31
C ARG A 425 -7.33 -36.89 0.14
N GLN A 426 -8.64 -36.69 0.30
CA GLN A 426 -9.26 -35.34 0.24
C GLN A 426 -8.93 -34.48 1.47
N LYS A 427 -8.57 -35.10 2.60
CA LYS A 427 -8.16 -34.38 3.83
C LYS A 427 -6.66 -34.07 3.89
N VAL A 428 -5.86 -34.54 2.93
CA VAL A 428 -4.43 -34.28 2.86
C VAL A 428 -4.18 -32.79 2.65
N HIS A 429 -3.28 -32.23 3.46
CA HIS A 429 -2.72 -30.90 3.25
C HIS A 429 -1.30 -31.09 2.73
N PRO A 430 -0.97 -30.67 1.49
CA PRO A 430 0.34 -30.94 0.89
C PRO A 430 1.54 -30.33 1.61
N GLY A 431 1.33 -29.27 2.41
CA GLY A 431 2.42 -28.47 2.95
C GLY A 431 3.23 -27.75 1.86
N GLY A 432 4.45 -27.35 2.17
CA GLY A 432 5.37 -26.75 1.18
C GLY A 432 4.96 -25.35 0.71
N ARG A 433 4.11 -24.64 1.46
CA ARG A 433 3.63 -23.31 1.09
C ARG A 433 4.34 -22.26 1.94
N PRO A 434 5.17 -21.40 1.32
CA PRO A 434 6.02 -20.52 2.08
C PRO A 434 5.24 -19.37 2.72
N SER A 435 5.72 -18.90 3.87
CA SER A 435 5.12 -17.78 4.57
C SER A 435 6.13 -16.90 5.28
N THR A 436 5.89 -15.59 5.24
CA THR A 436 6.53 -14.61 6.12
C THR A 436 5.65 -14.42 7.34
N PHE A 437 6.24 -14.41 8.54
CA PHE A 437 5.52 -14.08 9.77
C PHE A 437 6.04 -12.76 10.34
N MET A 438 5.22 -11.73 10.29
CA MET A 438 5.52 -10.40 10.79
C MET A 438 4.67 -10.10 12.02
N SER A 439 5.27 -9.56 13.08
CA SER A 439 4.54 -9.26 14.32
C SER A 439 5.04 -8.03 15.07
N THR A 440 4.09 -7.40 15.76
CA THR A 440 4.31 -6.40 16.83
C THR A 440 3.37 -6.74 17.98
N GLN A 441 3.75 -6.40 19.21
CA GLN A 441 2.90 -6.65 20.37
C GLN A 441 1.60 -5.84 20.30
N THR A 442 1.68 -4.56 19.94
CA THR A 442 0.53 -3.66 19.84
C THR A 442 0.67 -2.78 18.61
N LEU A 443 -0.40 -2.61 17.84
CA LEU A 443 -0.44 -1.72 16.69
C LEU A 443 -0.77 -0.28 17.11
N THR A 444 0.28 0.47 17.43
CA THR A 444 0.22 1.91 17.68
C THR A 444 0.39 2.71 16.38
N PRO A 445 0.12 4.04 16.38
CA PRO A 445 0.47 4.92 15.28
C PRO A 445 1.92 4.77 14.80
N GLU A 446 2.89 4.71 15.70
CA GLU A 446 4.30 4.49 15.35
C GLU A 446 4.49 3.15 14.60
N ARG A 447 3.85 2.07 15.07
CA ARG A 447 3.98 0.75 14.43
C ARG A 447 3.33 0.72 13.06
N LEU A 448 2.18 1.39 12.87
CA LEU A 448 1.61 1.54 11.53
C LEU A 448 2.56 2.35 10.63
N GLY A 449 3.13 3.45 11.12
CA GLY A 449 4.08 4.28 10.37
C GLY A 449 5.29 3.48 9.90
N ALA A 450 5.91 2.75 10.83
CA ALA A 450 7.03 1.87 10.53
C ALA A 450 6.69 0.80 9.49
N LEU A 451 5.49 0.20 9.58
CA LEU A 451 5.03 -0.82 8.64
C LEU A 451 4.87 -0.27 7.23
N ILE A 452 4.23 0.89 7.08
CA ILE A 452 4.03 1.49 5.76
C ILE A 452 5.36 1.92 5.15
N ALA A 453 6.26 2.56 5.91
CA ALA A 453 7.59 2.90 5.44
C ALA A 453 8.41 1.65 5.04
N LEU A 454 8.28 0.54 5.78
CA LEU A 454 8.91 -0.73 5.41
C LEU A 454 8.47 -1.19 4.02
N TYR A 455 7.16 -1.17 3.74
CA TYR A 455 6.63 -1.53 2.42
C TYR A 455 7.03 -0.55 1.32
N GLU A 456 7.11 0.77 1.61
CA GLU A 456 7.60 1.76 0.65
C GLU A 456 9.04 1.46 0.20
N HIS A 457 9.93 1.19 1.17
CA HIS A 457 11.33 0.87 0.89
C HIS A 457 11.49 -0.50 0.23
N ARG A 458 10.76 -1.52 0.72
CA ARG A 458 10.71 -2.84 0.09
C ARG A 458 10.32 -2.73 -1.38
N THR A 459 9.31 -1.91 -1.69
CA THR A 459 8.84 -1.67 -3.06
C THR A 459 9.93 -1.07 -3.93
N TYR A 460 10.61 -0.02 -3.44
CA TYR A 460 11.70 0.61 -4.18
C TYR A 460 12.85 -0.37 -4.45
N LEU A 461 13.32 -1.07 -3.42
CA LEU A 461 14.45 -2.00 -3.55
C LEU A 461 14.12 -3.20 -4.44
N ALA A 462 12.87 -3.68 -4.41
CA ALA A 462 12.41 -4.71 -5.34
C ALA A 462 12.42 -4.21 -6.79
N GLY A 463 12.04 -2.94 -7.02
CA GLY A 463 12.14 -2.31 -8.33
C GLY A 463 13.57 -2.24 -8.86
N ILE A 464 14.54 -1.95 -8.00
CA ILE A 464 15.98 -1.97 -8.36
C ILE A 464 16.43 -3.38 -8.75
N LEU A 465 16.02 -4.41 -8.00
CA LEU A 465 16.34 -5.82 -8.30
C LEU A 465 15.79 -6.26 -9.68
N TRP A 466 14.60 -5.76 -10.06
CA TRP A 466 13.99 -5.98 -11.37
C TRP A 466 14.47 -5.01 -12.47
N GLN A 467 15.32 -4.04 -12.14
CA GLN A 467 15.82 -3.01 -13.06
C GLN A 467 14.71 -2.16 -13.69
N ILE A 468 13.68 -1.82 -12.90
CA ILE A 468 12.52 -1.02 -13.32
C ILE A 468 12.43 0.31 -12.58
N ASN A 469 11.63 1.24 -13.11
CA ASN A 469 11.32 2.50 -12.42
C ASN A 469 10.08 2.33 -11.52
N SER A 470 10.24 2.35 -10.20
CA SER A 470 9.12 2.23 -9.25
C SER A 470 8.26 3.49 -9.13
N PHE A 471 8.68 4.62 -9.68
CA PHE A 471 8.07 5.93 -9.38
C PHE A 471 7.18 6.51 -10.48
N ASP A 472 7.21 5.94 -11.70
CA ASP A 472 6.28 6.32 -12.78
C ASP A 472 5.05 5.40 -12.85
N GLN A 473 4.11 5.72 -13.75
CA GLN A 473 2.88 4.93 -13.97
C GLN A 473 2.28 5.12 -15.39
N TRP A 474 3.08 5.04 -16.45
CA TRP A 474 2.58 5.29 -17.82
C TRP A 474 1.41 4.40 -18.26
N GLY A 475 1.27 3.21 -17.67
CA GLY A 475 0.21 2.25 -17.97
C GLY A 475 -1.22 2.77 -17.79
N VAL A 476 -1.43 3.81 -16.96
CA VAL A 476 -2.79 4.34 -16.70
C VAL A 476 -3.24 5.40 -17.71
N GLU A 477 -2.33 6.00 -18.48
CA GLU A 477 -2.64 7.17 -19.32
C GLU A 477 -3.48 6.83 -20.56
N ARG A 478 -3.30 5.63 -21.12
CA ARG A 478 -4.03 5.21 -22.32
C ARG A 478 -5.53 5.05 -22.04
N GLY A 479 -5.88 4.51 -20.87
CA GLY A 479 -7.27 4.36 -20.44
C GLY A 479 -7.98 5.72 -20.32
N LYS A 480 -7.35 6.70 -19.67
CA LYS A 480 -7.87 8.08 -19.55
C LYS A 480 -8.12 8.74 -20.90
N THR A 481 -7.16 8.59 -21.80
CA THR A 481 -7.27 9.11 -23.18
C THR A 481 -8.44 8.45 -23.92
N MET A 482 -8.61 7.14 -23.76
CA MET A 482 -9.70 6.41 -24.40
C MET A 482 -11.07 6.82 -23.85
N ALA A 483 -11.21 6.93 -22.52
CA ALA A 483 -12.45 7.37 -21.89
C ALA A 483 -12.91 8.74 -22.43
N THR A 484 -11.97 9.69 -22.56
CA THR A 484 -12.25 11.01 -23.16
C THR A 484 -12.78 10.91 -24.59
N ARG A 485 -12.19 10.02 -25.42
CA ARG A 485 -12.61 9.81 -26.82
C ARG A 485 -13.96 9.12 -26.96
N LEU A 486 -14.38 8.34 -25.96
CA LEU A 486 -15.66 7.64 -25.98
C LEU A 486 -16.84 8.53 -25.56
N LYS A 487 -16.60 9.65 -24.86
CA LYS A 487 -17.69 10.55 -24.43
C LYS A 487 -18.57 11.08 -25.58
N PRO A 488 -18.02 11.58 -26.71
CA PRO A 488 -18.84 11.98 -27.85
C PRO A 488 -19.62 10.80 -28.45
N ALA A 489 -19.03 9.59 -28.44
CA ALA A 489 -19.70 8.40 -28.95
C ALA A 489 -20.90 7.99 -28.07
N LEU A 490 -20.77 8.08 -26.75
CA LEU A 490 -21.87 7.88 -25.80
C LEU A 490 -23.00 8.92 -25.95
N ARG A 491 -22.67 10.10 -26.48
CA ARG A 491 -23.66 11.16 -26.79
C ARG A 491 -24.24 11.06 -28.20
N SER A 492 -23.93 9.99 -28.93
CA SER A 492 -24.31 9.82 -30.35
C SER A 492 -23.79 10.93 -31.27
N GLU A 493 -22.72 11.63 -30.89
CA GLU A 493 -22.09 12.70 -31.70
C GLU A 493 -21.16 12.11 -32.77
N GLN A 494 -20.65 10.88 -32.56
CA GLN A 494 -19.81 10.11 -33.49
C GLN A 494 -19.86 8.62 -33.17
N ASN A 495 -19.32 7.76 -34.04
CA ASN A 495 -19.11 6.34 -33.71
C ASN A 495 -17.79 6.12 -32.98
N ALA A 496 -17.73 5.14 -32.08
CA ALA A 496 -16.49 4.61 -31.53
C ALA A 496 -15.70 3.86 -32.60
N THR A 497 -14.36 3.96 -32.54
CA THR A 497 -13.46 3.36 -33.54
C THR A 497 -13.35 1.85 -33.43
N ASP A 498 -13.47 1.30 -32.22
CA ASP A 498 -13.45 -0.14 -31.99
C ASP A 498 -14.85 -0.73 -32.14
N ALA A 499 -14.97 -1.79 -32.96
CA ALA A 499 -16.26 -2.37 -33.32
C ALA A 499 -16.95 -3.05 -32.13
N ALA A 500 -16.19 -3.65 -31.21
CA ALA A 500 -16.77 -4.25 -30.01
C ALA A 500 -17.33 -3.18 -29.08
N THR A 501 -16.58 -2.11 -28.89
CA THR A 501 -16.98 -0.94 -28.11
C THR A 501 -18.21 -0.26 -28.70
N GLN A 502 -18.27 -0.08 -30.03
CA GLN A 502 -19.44 0.48 -30.70
C GLN A 502 -20.69 -0.38 -30.48
N ARG A 503 -20.57 -1.71 -30.55
CA ARG A 503 -21.70 -2.61 -30.27
C ARG A 503 -22.21 -2.46 -28.84
N LEU A 504 -21.32 -2.31 -27.87
CA LEU A 504 -21.70 -2.07 -26.47
C LEU A 504 -22.37 -0.71 -26.29
N ILE A 505 -21.83 0.35 -26.89
CA ILE A 505 -22.44 1.69 -26.85
C ILE A 505 -23.85 1.66 -27.43
N SER A 506 -24.07 0.89 -28.50
CA SER A 506 -25.39 0.78 -29.13
C SER A 506 -26.44 0.04 -28.27
N GLN A 507 -26.02 -0.60 -27.17
CA GLN A 507 -26.89 -1.31 -26.23
C GLN A 507 -27.22 -0.48 -24.98
N LEU A 508 -26.44 0.57 -24.71
CA LEU A 508 -26.67 1.55 -23.63
C LEU A 508 -27.64 2.62 -24.11
#